data_AF-A0A8H6F403-F1
#
_entry.id   AF-A0A8H6F403-F1
#
_cell.length_a   1.000
_cell.length_b   1.000
_cell.length_c   1.000
_cell.angle_alpha   90.00
_cell.angle_beta   90.00
_cell.angle_gamma   90.00
#
_symmetry.space_group_name_H-M   'P 1'
#
loop_
_entity.id
_entity.type
_entity.pdbx_description
1 polymer ?
#
loop_
_entity_poly.entity_id
_entity_poly.type
_entity_poly.pdbx_seq_one_letter_code
_entity_poly.pdbx_strand_id
1 'polypeptide(L)'
;MLTQMDGAEGLDGVYVLAATSRPDLIDSALLRPGRLDKSVICDMPNYEDRLDILQSITTKMDLSDDVNLHEIAEKTTGFSGADMQGLGYNAYLKAVHVTLEELSQREQDEANNEDGNNNFEKNSIEFFQVGNSEKKLKTNEKIQLLHQIQQFMNPNKDNSDSERKAGQDAMNKSKVLITHENFLESLKETKPSISHSEKIKLTKIYKEFVNDRDGNMPDGTPSNEIGGRTTLM
;
A
#
# COMPACT_ATOMS: atom_id res chain seq x y z
N MET A 1 24.09 -20.46 11.98
CA MET A 1 24.17 -19.93 10.61
C MET A 1 25.49 -20.33 9.95
N LEU A 2 26.66 -19.88 10.43
CA LEU A 2 27.94 -20.15 9.76
C LEU A 2 28.23 -21.65 9.53
N THR A 3 27.98 -22.48 10.53
CA THR A 3 28.16 -23.95 10.45
C THR A 3 27.24 -24.63 9.45
N GLN A 4 26.10 -24.03 9.12
CA GLN A 4 25.15 -24.55 8.13
C GLN A 4 25.52 -24.15 6.70
N MET A 5 26.17 -22.99 6.53
CA MET A 5 26.71 -22.57 5.22
C MET A 5 27.97 -23.35 4.85
N ASP A 6 28.78 -23.72 5.85
CA ASP A 6 30.00 -24.50 5.60
C ASP A 6 29.71 -25.98 5.34
N GLY A 7 28.71 -26.55 6.02
CA GLY A 7 28.28 -27.94 5.85
C GLY A 7 29.37 -28.98 6.19
N ALA A 8 28.95 -30.21 6.50
CA ALA A 8 29.85 -31.37 6.49
C ALA A 8 29.88 -32.06 5.12
N GLU A 9 28.82 -31.84 4.32
CA GLU A 9 28.64 -32.27 2.94
C GLU A 9 28.28 -31.03 2.11
N GLY A 10 28.87 -30.87 0.93
CA GLY A 10 28.62 -29.69 0.09
C GLY A 10 27.15 -29.60 -0.35
N LEU A 11 26.53 -28.44 -0.17
CA LEU A 11 25.16 -28.17 -0.63
C LEU A 11 25.19 -27.90 -2.14
N ASP A 12 24.92 -28.92 -2.97
CA ASP A 12 24.77 -28.74 -4.41
C ASP A 12 23.37 -28.23 -4.78
N GLY A 13 23.28 -27.29 -5.72
CA GLY A 13 22.01 -26.72 -6.19
C GLY A 13 21.30 -25.73 -5.25
N VAL A 14 21.93 -25.29 -4.15
CA VAL A 14 21.34 -24.31 -3.22
C VAL A 14 21.97 -22.94 -3.40
N TYR A 15 21.14 -21.92 -3.65
CA TYR A 15 21.56 -20.52 -3.70
C TYR A 15 21.07 -19.77 -2.46
N VAL A 16 21.94 -19.00 -1.83
CA VAL A 16 21.61 -18.16 -0.67
C VAL A 16 21.63 -16.70 -1.10
N LEU A 17 20.47 -16.04 -0.97
CA LEU A 17 20.31 -14.60 -1.21
C LEU A 17 20.11 -13.91 0.14
N ALA A 18 20.84 -12.81 0.36
CA ALA A 18 20.73 -11.99 1.56
C ALA A 18 20.61 -10.51 1.18
N ALA A 19 19.82 -9.76 1.95
CA ALA A 19 19.68 -8.32 1.82
C ALA A 19 19.98 -7.65 3.17
N THR A 20 20.72 -6.53 3.13
CA THR A 20 21.02 -5.72 4.32
C THR A 20 20.94 -4.24 3.96
N SER A 21 20.51 -3.42 4.92
CA SER A 21 20.65 -1.96 4.88
C SER A 21 21.86 -1.46 5.67
N ARG A 22 22.58 -2.38 6.33
CA ARG A 22 23.72 -2.11 7.22
C ARG A 22 24.87 -3.06 6.89
N PRO A 23 25.58 -2.83 5.78
CA PRO A 23 26.71 -3.68 5.38
C PRO A 23 27.91 -3.52 6.34
N ASP A 24 28.00 -2.41 7.06
CA ASP A 24 28.97 -2.12 8.13
C ASP A 24 28.93 -3.13 9.27
N LEU A 25 27.77 -3.75 9.52
CA LEU A 25 27.57 -4.70 10.60
C LEU A 25 27.73 -6.17 10.18
N ILE A 26 28.06 -6.44 8.91
CA ILE A 26 28.24 -7.81 8.44
C ILE A 26 29.59 -8.34 8.92
N ASP A 27 29.57 -9.50 9.58
CA ASP A 27 30.79 -10.22 9.96
C ASP A 27 31.59 -10.62 8.71
N SER A 28 32.86 -10.21 8.67
CA SER A 28 33.85 -10.59 7.66
C SER A 28 33.95 -12.09 7.41
N ALA A 29 33.65 -12.94 8.41
CA ALA A 29 33.61 -14.39 8.24
C ALA A 29 32.55 -14.82 7.22
N LEU A 30 31.39 -14.15 7.15
CA LEU A 30 30.34 -14.46 6.18
C LEU A 30 30.71 -14.07 4.75
N LEU A 31 31.67 -13.16 4.57
CA LEU A 31 32.06 -12.62 3.27
C LEU A 31 33.13 -13.45 2.55
N ARG A 32 33.58 -14.55 3.16
CA ARG A 32 34.60 -15.43 2.58
C ARG A 32 34.05 -16.18 1.34
N PRO A 33 34.92 -16.54 0.38
CA PRO A 33 34.54 -17.35 -0.78
C PRO A 33 33.73 -18.60 -0.38
N GLY A 34 32.65 -18.89 -1.12
CA GLY A 34 31.74 -20.00 -0.83
C GLY A 34 30.63 -19.69 0.19
N ARG A 35 30.56 -18.45 0.72
CA ARG A 35 29.47 -17.96 1.58
C ARG A 35 28.74 -16.79 0.91
N LEU A 36 28.81 -15.57 1.48
CA LEU A 36 28.27 -14.34 0.90
C LEU A 36 29.39 -13.58 0.15
N ASP A 37 29.97 -14.24 -0.85
CA ASP A 37 31.16 -13.77 -1.56
C ASP A 37 30.84 -12.81 -2.72
N LYS A 38 29.61 -12.82 -3.22
CA LYS A 38 29.09 -11.85 -4.21
C LYS A 38 28.16 -10.83 -3.56
N SER A 39 28.36 -9.56 -3.88
CA SER A 39 27.48 -8.47 -3.48
C SER A 39 27.00 -7.70 -4.71
N VAL A 40 25.75 -7.25 -4.66
CA VAL A 40 25.13 -6.36 -5.65
C VAL A 40 24.55 -5.18 -4.89
N ILE A 41 24.91 -3.97 -5.30
CA ILE A 41 24.35 -2.74 -4.70
C ILE A 41 23.02 -2.44 -5.39
N CYS A 42 21.97 -2.28 -4.60
CA CYS A 42 20.71 -1.68 -5.03
C CYS A 42 20.73 -0.19 -4.67
N ASP A 43 21.11 0.67 -5.61
CA ASP A 43 21.16 2.12 -5.39
C ASP A 43 19.77 2.76 -5.59
N MET A 44 19.68 4.06 -5.31
CA MET A 44 18.50 4.87 -5.55
C MET A 44 18.12 4.88 -7.04
N PRO A 45 16.82 4.79 -7.36
CA PRO A 45 16.35 4.68 -8.73
C PRO A 45 16.67 5.95 -9.54
N ASN A 46 17.17 5.75 -10.76
CA ASN A 46 17.35 6.81 -11.74
C ASN A 46 15.98 7.25 -12.32
N TYR A 47 15.96 8.19 -13.26
CA TYR A 47 14.68 8.69 -13.82
C TYR A 47 13.86 7.58 -14.50
N GLU A 48 14.50 6.77 -15.34
CA GLU A 48 13.87 5.64 -16.05
C GLU A 48 13.38 4.59 -15.04
N ASP A 49 14.19 4.23 -14.04
CA ASP A 49 13.81 3.30 -12.99
C ASP A 49 12.58 3.80 -12.21
N ARG A 50 12.51 5.11 -11.90
CA ARG A 50 11.35 5.71 -11.22
C ARG A 50 10.11 5.63 -12.08
N LEU A 51 10.24 5.86 -13.38
CA LEU A 51 9.14 5.74 -14.33
C LEU A 51 8.63 4.29 -14.40
N ASP A 52 9.53 3.31 -14.51
CA ASP A 52 9.19 1.88 -14.52
C ASP A 52 8.51 1.46 -13.22
N ILE A 53 8.99 1.94 -12.07
CA ILE A 53 8.39 1.69 -10.76
C ILE A 53 6.99 2.29 -10.71
N LEU A 54 6.81 3.54 -11.15
CA LEU A 54 5.50 4.20 -11.18
C LEU A 54 4.52 3.46 -12.11
N GLN A 55 4.97 3.01 -13.28
CA GLN A 55 4.16 2.19 -14.19
C GLN A 55 3.75 0.86 -13.53
N SER A 56 4.68 0.19 -12.85
CA SER A 56 4.39 -1.07 -12.15
C SER A 56 3.39 -0.88 -11.00
N ILE A 57 3.52 0.20 -10.22
CA ILE A 57 2.58 0.54 -9.14
C ILE A 57 1.19 0.85 -9.70
N THR A 58 1.14 1.66 -10.76
CA THR A 58 -0.11 2.13 -11.37
C THR A 58 -0.83 1.06 -12.18
N THR A 59 -0.15 -0.01 -12.61
CA THR A 59 -0.79 -1.17 -13.26
C THR A 59 -1.90 -1.80 -12.40
N LYS A 60 -1.83 -1.67 -11.07
CA LYS A 60 -2.85 -2.17 -10.14
C LYS A 60 -3.96 -1.16 -9.84
N MET A 61 -3.91 0.02 -10.44
CA MET A 61 -4.77 1.16 -10.15
C MET A 61 -5.52 1.59 -11.42
N ASP A 62 -6.68 2.18 -11.24
CA ASP A 62 -7.46 2.73 -12.34
C ASP A 62 -7.12 4.20 -12.52
N LEU A 63 -6.25 4.48 -13.50
CA LEU A 63 -5.81 5.84 -13.83
C LEU A 63 -6.75 6.46 -14.86
N SER A 64 -6.95 7.76 -14.74
CA SER A 64 -7.58 8.57 -15.77
C SER A 64 -6.56 8.94 -16.87
N ASP A 65 -7.06 9.20 -18.08
CA ASP A 65 -6.24 9.49 -19.28
C ASP A 65 -5.41 10.79 -19.16
N ASP A 66 -5.70 11.62 -18.15
CA ASP A 66 -5.00 12.86 -17.83
C ASP A 66 -3.67 12.64 -17.07
N VAL A 67 -3.42 11.44 -16.56
CA VAL A 67 -2.27 11.18 -15.69
C VAL A 67 -0.97 11.07 -16.49
N ASN A 68 -0.09 12.07 -16.32
CA ASN A 68 1.25 12.04 -16.90
C ASN A 68 2.29 11.49 -15.90
N LEU A 69 2.63 10.21 -16.03
CA LEU A 69 3.64 9.57 -15.18
C LEU A 69 5.06 10.10 -15.40
N HIS A 70 5.38 10.64 -16.59
CA HIS A 70 6.69 11.23 -16.85
C HIS A 70 6.92 12.47 -15.98
N GLU A 71 5.91 13.34 -15.88
CA GLU A 71 6.00 14.54 -15.04
C GLU A 71 6.17 14.18 -13.55
N ILE A 72 5.44 13.16 -13.09
CA ILE A 72 5.54 12.67 -11.71
C ILE A 72 6.94 12.07 -11.45
N ALA A 73 7.50 11.32 -12.40
CA ALA A 73 8.85 10.75 -12.31
C ALA A 73 9.96 11.83 -12.21
N GLU A 74 9.79 12.98 -12.88
CA GLU A 74 10.72 14.12 -12.75
C GLU A 74 10.69 14.72 -11.34
N LYS A 75 9.48 14.89 -10.78
CA LYS A 75 9.28 15.52 -9.46
C LYS A 75 9.61 14.61 -8.27
N THR A 76 9.74 13.30 -8.47
CA THR A 76 10.07 12.30 -7.43
C THR A 76 11.58 12.06 -7.26
N THR A 77 12.40 13.04 -7.61
CA THR A 77 13.86 12.92 -7.47
C THR A 77 14.26 12.67 -6.00
N GLY A 78 15.00 11.58 -5.76
CA GLY A 78 15.43 11.19 -4.41
C GLY A 78 14.46 10.29 -3.66
N PHE A 79 13.32 9.93 -4.26
CA PHE A 79 12.39 8.98 -3.67
C PHE A 79 12.91 7.55 -3.84
N SER A 80 12.75 6.74 -2.80
CA SER A 80 12.95 5.30 -2.88
C SER A 80 11.73 4.61 -3.51
N GLY A 81 11.86 3.32 -3.86
CA GLY A 81 10.73 2.50 -4.29
C GLY A 81 9.56 2.51 -3.31
N ALA A 82 9.86 2.50 -2.01
CA ALA A 82 8.85 2.58 -0.96
C ALA A 82 8.15 3.94 -0.91
N ASP A 83 8.88 5.04 -1.12
CA ASP A 83 8.31 6.39 -1.14
C ASP A 83 7.37 6.57 -2.34
N MET A 84 7.73 6.03 -3.52
CA MET A 84 6.86 6.04 -4.71
C MET A 84 5.61 5.18 -4.52
N GLN A 85 5.72 4.05 -3.83
CA GLN A 85 4.56 3.24 -3.45
C GLN A 85 3.64 4.01 -2.48
N GLY A 86 4.23 4.71 -1.51
CA GLY A 86 3.49 5.59 -0.59
C GLY A 86 2.77 6.72 -1.33
N LEU A 87 3.45 7.35 -2.30
CA LEU A 87 2.87 8.38 -3.16
C LEU A 87 1.63 7.86 -3.90
N GLY A 88 1.76 6.71 -4.58
CA GLY A 88 0.64 6.10 -5.30
C GLY A 88 -0.53 5.73 -4.38
N TYR A 89 -0.23 5.20 -3.19
CA TYR A 89 -1.25 4.86 -2.20
C TYR A 89 -1.99 6.11 -1.68
N ASN A 90 -1.27 7.19 -1.38
CA ASN A 90 -1.85 8.45 -0.93
C ASN A 90 -2.73 9.09 -2.02
N ALA A 91 -2.28 9.07 -3.29
CA ALA A 91 -3.07 9.54 -4.42
C ALA A 91 -4.38 8.72 -4.58
N TYR A 92 -4.30 7.40 -4.40
CA TYR A 92 -5.48 6.53 -4.41
C TYR A 92 -6.45 6.87 -3.28
N LEU A 93 -5.96 7.04 -2.04
CA LEU A 93 -6.82 7.41 -0.91
C LEU A 93 -7.55 8.74 -1.16
N LYS A 94 -6.88 9.73 -1.74
CA LYS A 94 -7.50 11.01 -2.11
C LYS A 94 -8.61 10.82 -3.13
N ALA A 95 -8.38 10.02 -4.17
CA ALA A 95 -9.40 9.68 -5.16
C ALA A 95 -10.62 8.96 -4.52
N VAL A 96 -10.38 8.07 -3.56
CA VAL A 96 -11.46 7.40 -2.80
C VAL A 96 -12.29 8.42 -2.01
N HIS A 97 -11.64 9.37 -1.33
CA HIS A 97 -12.34 10.40 -0.55
C HIS A 97 -13.23 11.27 -1.44
N VAL A 98 -12.71 11.77 -2.57
CA VAL A 98 -13.48 12.55 -3.54
C VAL A 98 -14.69 11.76 -4.05
N THR A 99 -14.48 10.50 -4.43
CA THR A 99 -15.58 9.64 -4.94
C THR A 99 -16.67 9.43 -3.88
N LEU A 100 -16.28 9.23 -2.61
CA LEU A 100 -17.24 9.04 -1.52
C LEU A 100 -18.02 10.32 -1.19
N GLU A 101 -17.37 11.48 -1.25
CA GLU A 101 -18.02 12.78 -1.06
C GLU A 101 -19.04 13.06 -2.16
N GLU A 102 -18.71 12.77 -3.43
CA GLU A 102 -19.65 12.89 -4.55
C GLU A 102 -20.87 11.98 -4.40
N LEU A 103 -20.68 10.72 -3.98
CA LEU A 103 -21.78 9.79 -3.74
C LEU A 103 -22.69 10.29 -2.60
N SER A 104 -22.10 10.78 -1.52
CA SER A 104 -22.84 11.32 -0.37
C SER A 104 -23.66 12.56 -0.76
N GLN A 105 -23.15 13.41 -1.66
CA GLN A 105 -23.87 14.57 -2.17
C GLN A 105 -25.03 14.16 -3.09
N ARG A 106 -24.82 13.19 -4.00
CA ARG A 106 -25.88 12.68 -4.88
C ARG A 106 -27.04 12.07 -4.08
N GLU A 107 -26.75 11.30 -3.04
CA GLU A 107 -27.79 10.74 -2.16
C GLU A 107 -28.61 11.84 -1.45
N GLN A 108 -27.97 12.96 -1.06
CA GLN A 108 -28.66 14.10 -0.45
C GLN A 108 -29.50 14.87 -1.48
N ASP A 109 -28.99 15.06 -2.70
CA ASP A 109 -29.70 15.75 -3.78
C ASP A 109 -30.90 14.95 -4.29
N GLU A 110 -30.81 13.62 -4.33
CA GLU A 110 -31.94 12.72 -4.64
C GLU A 110 -33.00 12.78 -3.54
N ALA A 111 -32.61 12.72 -2.26
CA ALA A 111 -33.52 12.85 -1.13
C ALA A 111 -34.25 14.21 -1.09
N ASN A 112 -33.59 15.29 -1.54
CA ASN A 112 -34.20 16.62 -1.60
C ASN A 112 -35.09 16.83 -2.84
N ASN A 113 -34.90 16.06 -3.91
CA ASN A 113 -35.73 16.14 -5.13
C ASN A 113 -36.96 15.20 -5.09
N GLU A 114 -36.98 14.17 -4.25
CA GLU A 114 -38.12 13.25 -4.11
C GLU A 114 -39.35 13.84 -3.40
N ASP A 115 -39.28 15.06 -2.84
CA ASP A 115 -40.47 15.77 -2.32
C ASP A 115 -41.37 16.37 -3.43
N GLY A 116 -41.01 16.16 -4.70
CA GLY A 116 -41.76 16.62 -5.86
C GLY A 116 -42.23 15.49 -6.78
N ASN A 117 -43.27 14.76 -6.36
CA ASN A 117 -44.18 14.00 -7.23
C ASN A 117 -43.71 12.60 -7.71
N ASN A 118 -43.99 11.54 -6.95
CA ASN A 118 -45.01 10.53 -7.28
C ASN A 118 -45.00 9.35 -6.30
N ASN A 119 -46.21 8.96 -5.89
CA ASN A 119 -46.59 7.73 -5.20
C ASN A 119 -45.77 6.49 -5.61
N PHE A 120 -44.77 6.15 -4.79
CA PHE A 120 -44.42 4.75 -4.55
C PHE A 120 -44.82 4.47 -3.12
N GLU A 121 -45.87 3.67 -2.93
CA GLU A 121 -46.17 3.04 -1.64
C GLU A 121 -44.98 2.16 -1.26
N LYS A 122 -43.97 2.79 -0.63
CA LYS A 122 -43.02 2.12 0.22
C LYS A 122 -43.91 1.55 1.32
N ASN A 123 -44.26 0.28 1.20
CA ASN A 123 -45.12 -0.44 2.13
C ASN A 123 -44.37 -0.48 3.48
N SER A 124 -44.42 0.64 4.21
CA SER A 124 -43.82 0.84 5.50
C SER A 124 -44.65 0.03 6.46
N ILE A 125 -44.23 -1.21 6.70
CA ILE A 125 -44.85 -2.05 7.71
C ILE A 125 -44.58 -1.39 9.07
N GLU A 126 -45.57 -0.68 9.58
CA GLU A 126 -45.53 -0.12 10.92
C GLU A 126 -45.79 -1.24 11.93
N PHE A 127 -44.78 -1.55 12.73
CA PHE A 127 -44.90 -2.53 13.81
C PHE A 127 -45.68 -1.92 14.98
N PHE A 128 -46.98 -2.20 15.06
CA PHE A 128 -47.79 -1.86 16.23
C PHE A 128 -47.91 -3.06 17.17
N GLN A 129 -47.71 -2.83 18.47
CA GLN A 129 -47.78 -3.85 19.50
C GLN A 129 -49.20 -3.92 20.07
N VAL A 130 -49.90 -5.03 19.87
CA VAL A 130 -51.18 -5.31 20.56
C VAL A 130 -50.88 -6.07 21.84
N GLY A 131 -50.90 -5.39 22.99
CA GLY A 131 -50.83 -6.04 24.31
C GLY A 131 -50.00 -5.28 25.35
N ASN A 132 -50.55 -5.17 26.56
CA ASN A 132 -50.16 -4.27 27.65
C ASN A 132 -48.84 -4.66 28.38
N SER A 133 -47.72 -4.79 27.67
CA SER A 133 -46.40 -5.01 28.28
C SER A 133 -45.29 -4.31 27.49
N GLU A 134 -44.72 -3.26 28.06
CA GLU A 134 -43.68 -2.41 27.45
C GLU A 134 -42.34 -3.13 27.25
N LYS A 135 -42.26 -4.01 26.24
CA LYS A 135 -40.98 -4.48 25.71
C LYS A 135 -40.75 -3.86 24.34
N LYS A 136 -39.98 -2.76 24.30
CA LYS A 136 -39.40 -2.26 23.05
C LYS A 136 -38.55 -3.36 22.42
N LEU A 137 -39.02 -3.92 21.30
CA LEU A 137 -38.26 -4.87 20.48
C LEU A 137 -36.92 -4.25 20.09
N LYS A 138 -35.83 -4.98 20.35
CA LYS A 138 -34.46 -4.52 20.02
C LYS A 138 -34.31 -4.43 18.51
N THR A 139 -33.47 -3.51 18.02
CA THR A 139 -33.26 -3.27 16.59
C THR A 139 -32.94 -4.56 15.82
N ASN A 140 -32.15 -5.46 16.42
CA ASN A 140 -31.79 -6.74 15.81
C ASN A 140 -32.99 -7.71 15.68
N GLU A 141 -33.93 -7.69 16.64
CA GLU A 141 -35.14 -8.52 16.59
C GLU A 141 -36.09 -8.02 15.48
N LYS A 142 -36.18 -6.69 15.29
CA LYS A 142 -36.95 -6.10 14.19
C LYS A 142 -36.39 -6.47 12.82
N ILE A 143 -35.06 -6.44 12.66
CA ILE A 143 -34.37 -6.81 11.41
C ILE A 143 -34.60 -8.30 11.10
N GLN A 144 -34.52 -9.18 12.10
CA GLN A 144 -34.80 -10.61 11.91
C GLN A 144 -36.25 -10.87 11.51
N LEU A 145 -37.20 -10.19 12.15
CA LEU A 145 -38.62 -10.33 11.83
C LEU A 145 -38.93 -9.83 10.41
N LEU A 146 -38.36 -8.69 10.00
CA LEU A 146 -38.46 -8.17 8.64
C LEU A 146 -37.92 -9.16 7.61
N HIS A 147 -36.75 -9.72 7.86
CA HIS A 147 -36.13 -10.72 6.99
C HIS A 147 -37.02 -11.96 6.86
N GLN A 148 -37.63 -12.40 7.97
CA GLN A 148 -38.55 -13.54 7.98
C GLN A 148 -39.83 -13.26 7.18
N ILE A 149 -40.43 -12.08 7.35
CA ILE A 149 -41.62 -11.65 6.58
C ILE A 149 -41.29 -11.54 5.09
N GLN A 150 -40.11 -11.03 4.74
CA GLN A 150 -39.67 -10.87 3.36
C GLN A 150 -39.43 -12.22 2.67
N GLN A 151 -38.95 -13.23 3.39
CA GLN A 151 -38.82 -14.60 2.89
C GLN A 151 -40.19 -15.25 2.63
N PHE A 152 -41.18 -15.01 3.49
CA PHE A 152 -42.55 -15.51 3.28
C PHE A 152 -43.28 -14.83 2.12
N MET A 153 -43.02 -13.54 1.90
CA MET A 153 -43.65 -12.75 0.83
C MET A 153 -43.12 -13.10 -0.57
N ASN A 154 -42.01 -13.83 -0.70
CA ASN A 154 -41.40 -14.10 -2.00
C ASN A 154 -40.88 -15.55 -2.14
N PRO A 155 -41.78 -16.55 -2.25
CA PRO A 155 -41.40 -17.97 -2.17
C PRO A 155 -40.71 -18.53 -3.44
N ASN A 156 -40.50 -17.72 -4.49
CA ASN A 156 -40.04 -18.21 -5.81
C ASN A 156 -38.72 -17.61 -6.32
N LYS A 157 -37.83 -17.13 -5.44
CA LYS A 157 -36.58 -16.44 -5.86
C LYS A 157 -35.28 -17.22 -5.57
N ASP A 158 -35.33 -18.54 -5.47
CA ASP A 158 -34.17 -19.33 -5.01
C ASP A 158 -33.39 -20.10 -6.08
N ASN A 159 -33.72 -20.04 -7.39
CA ASN A 159 -32.98 -20.87 -8.38
C ASN A 159 -32.42 -20.17 -9.64
N SER A 160 -32.45 -18.84 -9.77
CA SER A 160 -31.85 -18.16 -10.94
C SER A 160 -30.95 -16.95 -10.65
N ASP A 161 -30.87 -16.49 -9.39
CA ASP A 161 -30.21 -15.22 -9.06
C ASP A 161 -28.88 -15.38 -8.32
N SER A 162 -28.53 -16.58 -7.86
CA SER A 162 -27.26 -16.84 -7.16
C SER A 162 -26.04 -16.73 -8.09
N GLU A 163 -26.20 -16.98 -9.40
CA GLU A 163 -25.14 -16.74 -10.40
C GLU A 163 -25.18 -15.30 -10.96
N ARG A 164 -26.31 -14.60 -10.88
CA ARG A 164 -26.43 -13.22 -11.39
C ARG A 164 -25.98 -12.16 -10.38
N LYS A 165 -26.14 -12.40 -9.08
CA LYS A 165 -25.71 -11.47 -8.03
C LYS A 165 -24.20 -11.40 -7.85
N ALA A 166 -23.49 -12.53 -7.93
CA ALA A 166 -22.03 -12.52 -7.86
C ALA A 166 -21.38 -11.76 -9.04
N GLY A 167 -22.01 -11.76 -10.22
CA GLY A 167 -21.59 -10.96 -11.37
C GLY A 167 -21.99 -9.47 -11.30
N GLN A 168 -23.09 -9.14 -10.62
CA GLN A 168 -23.57 -7.77 -10.46
C GLN A 168 -22.90 -7.03 -9.29
N ASP A 169 -22.51 -7.73 -8.22
CA ASP A 169 -21.82 -7.14 -7.07
C ASP A 169 -20.36 -6.75 -7.41
N ALA A 170 -19.74 -7.41 -8.40
CA ALA A 170 -18.45 -7.00 -8.95
C ALA A 170 -18.55 -5.76 -9.86
N MET A 171 -19.74 -5.49 -10.41
CA MET A 171 -19.99 -4.41 -11.38
C MET A 171 -20.41 -3.10 -10.72
N ASN A 172 -20.69 -3.12 -9.40
CA ASN A 172 -21.10 -1.96 -8.63
C ASN A 172 -20.05 -1.50 -7.59
N LYS A 173 -18.78 -1.87 -7.81
CA LYS A 173 -17.68 -1.19 -7.14
C LYS A 173 -17.42 0.08 -7.95
N SER A 174 -17.86 1.24 -7.45
CA SER A 174 -17.50 2.53 -8.06
C SER A 174 -16.01 2.53 -8.35
N LYS A 175 -15.68 2.49 -9.64
CA LYS A 175 -14.31 2.38 -10.11
C LYS A 175 -13.64 3.71 -9.78
N VAL A 176 -12.83 3.72 -8.72
CA VAL A 176 -12.16 4.95 -8.25
C VAL A 176 -11.10 5.31 -9.27
N LEU A 177 -11.36 6.36 -10.04
CA LEU A 177 -10.43 6.89 -11.04
C LEU A 177 -9.47 7.87 -10.38
N ILE A 178 -8.17 7.59 -10.48
CA ILE A 178 -7.13 8.48 -9.99
C ILE A 178 -6.81 9.50 -11.07
N THR A 179 -7.05 10.77 -10.78
CA THR A 179 -6.71 11.92 -11.65
C THR A 179 -5.29 12.44 -11.40
N HIS A 180 -4.77 13.26 -12.31
CA HIS A 180 -3.45 13.86 -12.17
C HIS A 180 -3.33 14.78 -10.93
N GLU A 181 -4.42 15.47 -10.57
CA GLU A 181 -4.46 16.37 -9.42
C GLU A 181 -4.20 15.63 -8.10
N ASN A 182 -4.74 14.42 -7.94
CA ASN A 182 -4.52 13.59 -6.75
C ASN A 182 -3.02 13.27 -6.55
N PHE A 183 -2.30 13.01 -7.65
CA PHE A 183 -0.85 12.79 -7.60
C PHE A 183 -0.10 14.06 -7.23
N LEU A 184 -0.46 15.21 -7.81
CA LEU A 184 0.17 16.49 -7.48
C LEU A 184 -0.04 16.89 -6.02
N GLU A 185 -1.23 16.64 -5.49
CA GLU A 185 -1.51 16.90 -4.08
C GLU A 185 -0.74 15.93 -3.17
N SER A 186 -0.66 14.66 -3.56
CA SER A 186 0.15 13.67 -2.85
C SER A 186 1.65 14.01 -2.85
N LEU A 187 2.17 14.57 -3.95
CA LEU A 187 3.57 15.01 -4.06
C LEU A 187 3.89 16.16 -3.09
N LYS A 188 2.92 17.02 -2.77
CA LYS A 188 3.12 18.12 -1.81
C LYS A 188 3.26 17.62 -0.38
N GLU A 189 2.58 16.52 -0.05
CA GLU A 189 2.57 15.93 1.28
C GLU A 189 3.72 14.94 1.49
N THR A 190 4.06 14.19 0.44
CA THR A 190 5.04 13.10 0.52
C THR A 190 6.46 13.66 0.53
N LYS A 191 7.24 13.26 1.54
CA LYS A 191 8.67 13.62 1.65
C LYS A 191 9.53 12.37 1.43
N PRO A 192 10.75 12.52 0.86
CA PRO A 192 11.69 11.42 0.77
C PRO A 192 12.00 10.83 2.15
N SER A 193 12.06 9.50 2.26
CA SER A 193 12.41 8.82 3.49
C SER A 193 13.88 9.01 3.90
N ILE A 194 14.77 9.22 2.93
CA ILE A 194 16.21 9.36 3.17
C ILE A 194 16.65 10.80 2.89
N SER A 195 17.30 11.40 3.89
CA SER A 195 17.85 12.76 3.77
C SER A 195 19.10 12.80 2.87
N HIS A 196 19.44 13.99 2.35
CA HIS A 196 20.62 14.14 1.49
C HIS A 196 21.94 13.80 2.21
N SER A 197 22.08 14.22 3.47
CA SER A 197 23.26 13.91 4.29
C SER A 197 23.39 12.41 4.56
N GLU A 198 22.26 11.75 4.84
CA GLU A 198 22.22 10.30 5.05
C GLU A 198 22.54 9.54 3.76
N LYS A 199 22.06 10.00 2.61
CA LYS A 199 22.41 9.43 1.31
C LYS A 199 23.92 9.50 1.06
N ILE A 200 24.57 10.63 1.35
CA ILE A 200 26.04 10.76 1.21
C ILE A 200 26.76 9.77 2.14
N LYS A 201 26.32 9.69 3.40
CA LYS A 201 26.89 8.78 4.40
C LYS A 201 26.76 7.32 3.95
N LEU A 202 25.56 6.90 3.54
CA LEU A 202 25.29 5.56 3.06
C LEU A 202 26.10 5.24 1.81
N THR A 203 26.19 6.17 0.85
CA THR A 203 27.00 5.99 -0.37
C THR A 203 28.45 5.69 -0.04
N LYS A 204 29.03 6.39 0.95
CA LYS A 204 30.39 6.12 1.41
C LYS A 204 30.53 4.71 1.97
N ILE A 205 29.64 4.31 2.88
CA ILE A 205 29.65 2.97 3.51
C ILE A 205 29.50 1.86 2.45
N TYR A 206 28.56 2.00 1.51
CA TYR A 206 28.36 1.01 0.46
C TYR A 206 29.55 0.91 -0.51
N LYS A 207 30.16 2.05 -0.85
CA LYS A 207 31.35 2.09 -1.70
C LYS A 207 32.54 1.41 -1.03
N GLU A 208 32.75 1.65 0.25
CA GLU A 208 33.78 1.01 1.07
C GLU A 208 33.55 -0.51 1.14
N PHE A 209 32.33 -0.96 1.42
CA PHE A 209 32.00 -2.39 1.51
C PHE A 209 32.27 -3.18 0.22
N VAL A 210 32.11 -2.55 -0.95
CA VAL A 210 32.30 -3.19 -2.26
C VAL A 210 33.75 -3.10 -2.75
N ASN A 211 34.40 -1.95 -2.58
CA ASN A 211 35.73 -1.71 -3.15
C ASN A 211 36.87 -1.95 -2.15
N ASP A 212 36.73 -1.59 -0.88
CA ASP A 212 37.84 -1.54 0.09
C ASP A 212 38.03 -2.87 0.84
N ARG A 213 37.66 -4.01 0.23
CA ARG A 213 38.06 -5.35 0.74
C ARG A 213 39.55 -5.65 0.52
N ASP A 214 40.36 -4.61 0.32
CA ASP A 214 41.80 -4.68 0.04
C ASP A 214 42.63 -5.09 1.27
N GLY A 215 41.99 -5.34 2.43
CA GLY A 215 42.64 -5.82 3.65
C GLY A 215 43.38 -4.73 4.44
N ASN A 216 43.27 -3.46 4.04
CA ASN A 216 43.73 -2.34 4.84
C ASN A 216 42.72 -2.07 5.95
N MET A 217 43.07 -2.44 7.18
CA MET A 217 42.34 -1.98 8.35
C MET A 217 42.49 -0.46 8.49
N PRO A 218 41.45 0.28 8.90
CA PRO A 218 41.62 1.65 9.35
C PRO A 218 42.66 1.64 10.48
N ASP A 219 43.73 2.42 10.34
CA ASP A 219 44.62 2.67 11.46
C ASP A 219 43.74 3.18 12.61
N GLY A 220 43.79 2.53 13.78
CA GLY A 220 42.93 2.80 14.96
C GLY A 220 43.06 4.20 15.56
N THR A 221 43.47 5.17 14.76
CA THR A 221 43.35 6.60 14.96
C THR A 221 41.90 6.96 15.27
N PRO A 222 41.65 7.66 16.39
CA PRO A 222 40.32 8.13 16.73
C PRO A 222 39.83 9.14 15.69
N SER A 223 38.52 9.12 15.42
CA SER A 223 37.87 10.10 14.55
C SER A 223 38.11 11.52 15.07
N ASN A 224 38.53 12.43 14.19
CA ASN A 224 38.68 13.86 14.49
C ASN A 224 37.31 14.61 14.48
N GLU A 225 36.20 13.90 14.30
CA GLU A 225 34.87 14.51 14.35
C GLU A 225 34.45 14.79 15.81
N ILE A 226 34.50 16.06 16.19
CA ILE A 226 34.02 16.54 17.49
C ILE A 226 32.51 16.27 17.57
N GLY A 227 32.10 15.35 18.46
CA GLY A 227 30.71 14.98 18.70
C GLY A 227 30.21 13.71 17.99
N GLY A 228 31.08 13.04 17.22
CA GLY A 228 30.77 11.72 16.67
C GLY A 228 30.66 10.69 17.80
N ARG A 229 29.48 10.10 18.01
CA ARG A 229 29.36 8.90 18.84
C ARG A 229 30.19 7.80 18.19
N THR A 230 31.28 7.42 18.83
CA THR A 230 31.96 6.15 18.58
C THR A 230 30.97 5.03 18.91
N THR A 231 30.28 4.54 17.90
CA THR A 231 29.76 3.17 17.97
C THR A 231 30.98 2.28 18.11
N LEU A 232 31.10 1.62 19.27
CA LEU A 232 32.11 0.58 19.48
C LEU A 232 32.01 -0.42 18.32
N MET A 233 33.10 -0.51 17.57
CA MET A 233 33.40 -1.58 16.61
C MET A 233 33.33 -2.94 17.28
#